data_AF-A0A2D6T0Q8-F1
#
_entry.id   AF-A0A2D6T0Q8-F1
#
_cell.length_a   1.000
_cell.length_b   1.000
_cell.length_c   1.000
_cell.angle_alpha   90.00
_cell.angle_beta   90.00
_cell.angle_gamma   90.00
#
_symmetry.space_group_name_H-M   'P 1'
#
loop_
_entity.id
_entity.type
_entity.pdbx_description
1 polymer ?
#
loop_
_entity_poly.entity_id
_entity_poly.type
_entity_poly.pdbx_seq_one_letter_code
_entity_poly.pdbx_strand_id
1 'polypeptide(L)'
;MANAAWFNGLPADVQKIMREVGAEVSKEATDSIMTASDAIIGEFQKRGAKISTLSGAELTAMQKIESEVMEPNYAAMVDADVFAALKKYTGR
;
A
#
# COMPACT_ATOMS: atom_id res chain seq x y z
N MET A 1 -4.37 -8.07 10.23
CA MET A 1 -4.58 -9.53 9.97
C MET A 1 -5.31 -10.13 11.16
N ALA A 2 -6.23 -11.06 10.92
CA ALA A 2 -6.94 -11.81 11.98
C ALA A 2 -6.65 -13.30 11.84
N ASN A 3 -6.71 -14.04 12.94
CA ASN A 3 -6.61 -15.50 12.90
C ASN A 3 -7.81 -16.08 12.14
N ALA A 4 -7.54 -16.93 11.14
CA ALA A 4 -8.59 -17.45 10.26
C ALA A 4 -9.60 -18.34 10.99
N ALA A 5 -9.16 -19.21 11.89
CA ALA A 5 -10.05 -20.09 12.64
C ALA A 5 -10.99 -19.28 13.56
N TRP A 6 -10.45 -18.25 14.21
CA TRP A 6 -11.24 -17.33 15.02
C TRP A 6 -12.28 -16.59 14.19
N PHE A 7 -11.88 -15.98 13.06
CA PHE A 7 -12.79 -15.21 12.21
C PHE A 7 -13.89 -16.08 11.61
N ASN A 8 -13.54 -17.28 11.12
CA ASN A 8 -14.50 -18.22 10.53
C ASN A 8 -15.45 -18.83 11.59
N GLY A 9 -15.07 -18.81 12.86
CA GLY A 9 -15.92 -19.23 13.98
C GLY A 9 -16.98 -18.20 14.38
N LEU A 10 -16.92 -16.97 13.84
CA LEU A 10 -17.90 -15.93 14.13
C LEU A 10 -19.21 -16.15 13.35
N PRO A 11 -20.37 -15.74 13.89
CA PRO A 11 -21.62 -15.66 13.14
C PRO A 11 -21.48 -14.82 11.85
N ALA A 12 -22.27 -15.15 10.82
CA ALA A 12 -22.12 -14.55 9.48
C ALA A 12 -22.37 -13.03 9.45
N ASP A 13 -23.32 -12.56 10.26
CA ASP A 13 -23.60 -11.13 10.48
C ASP A 13 -22.43 -10.42 11.16
N VAL A 14 -21.82 -11.04 12.17
CA VAL A 14 -20.63 -10.50 12.84
C VAL A 14 -19.43 -10.46 11.89
N GLN A 15 -19.21 -11.50 11.08
CA GLN A 15 -18.16 -11.49 10.05
C GLN A 15 -18.35 -10.35 9.03
N LYS A 16 -19.61 -10.07 8.67
CA LYS A 16 -19.94 -8.97 7.76
C LYS A 16 -19.59 -7.63 8.39
N ILE A 17 -20.01 -7.38 9.64
CA ILE A 17 -19.66 -6.16 10.39
C ILE A 17 -18.14 -5.99 10.46
N MET A 18 -17.41 -7.04 10.80
CA MET A 18 -15.95 -6.99 10.89
C MET A 18 -15.27 -6.61 9.56
N ARG A 19 -15.81 -7.05 8.42
CA ARG A 19 -15.29 -6.68 7.08
C ARG A 19 -15.61 -5.23 6.75
N GLU A 20 -16.84 -4.80 7.00
CA GLU A 20 -17.30 -3.43 6.67
C GLU A 20 -16.57 -2.39 7.52
N VAL A 21 -16.62 -2.54 8.85
CA VAL A 21 -15.95 -1.63 9.79
C VAL A 21 -14.43 -1.73 9.63
N GLY A 22 -13.89 -2.91 9.36
CA GLY A 22 -12.47 -3.09 9.10
C GLY A 22 -11.99 -2.28 7.90
N ALA A 23 -12.78 -2.23 6.82
CA ALA A 23 -12.46 -1.42 5.64
C ALA A 23 -12.56 0.08 5.93
N GLU A 24 -13.59 0.51 6.66
CA GLU A 24 -13.79 1.91 7.08
C GLU A 24 -12.62 2.41 7.93
N VAL A 25 -12.30 1.73 9.02
CA VAL A 25 -11.20 2.09 9.91
C VAL A 25 -9.85 2.05 9.18
N SER A 26 -9.66 1.11 8.25
CA SER A 26 -8.43 1.07 7.44
C SER A 26 -8.29 2.32 6.58
N LYS A 27 -9.39 2.78 5.96
CA LYS A 27 -9.40 4.02 5.18
C LYS A 27 -9.12 5.23 6.06
N GLU A 28 -9.81 5.35 7.20
CA GLU A 28 -9.60 6.46 8.15
C GLU A 28 -8.14 6.54 8.63
N ALA A 29 -7.54 5.39 8.94
CA ALA A 29 -6.13 5.32 9.34
C ALA A 29 -5.21 5.81 8.21
N THR A 30 -5.43 5.37 6.97
CA THR A 30 -4.66 5.86 5.80
C THR A 30 -4.81 7.37 5.64
N ASP A 31 -6.04 7.88 5.64
CA ASP A 31 -6.30 9.31 5.44
C ASP A 31 -5.67 10.16 6.56
N SER A 32 -5.71 9.67 7.80
CA SER A 32 -5.05 10.33 8.94
C SER A 32 -3.53 10.35 8.81
N ILE A 33 -2.90 9.27 8.35
CA ILE A 33 -1.44 9.21 8.13
C ILE A 33 -1.03 10.18 7.03
N MET A 34 -1.77 10.23 5.92
CA MET A 34 -1.48 11.13 4.81
C MET A 34 -1.59 12.59 5.27
N THR A 35 -2.67 12.93 5.99
CA THR A 35 -2.88 14.28 6.55
C THR A 35 -1.74 14.71 7.48
N ALA A 36 -1.33 13.82 8.39
CA ALA A 36 -0.22 14.09 9.29
C ALA A 36 1.12 14.24 8.54
N SER A 37 1.34 13.43 7.52
CA SER A 37 2.55 13.48 6.68
C SER A 37 2.64 14.80 5.92
N ASP A 38 1.54 15.27 5.33
CA ASP A 38 1.48 16.56 4.64
C ASP A 38 1.76 17.73 5.60
N ALA A 39 1.21 17.69 6.82
CA ALA A 39 1.49 18.68 7.84
C ALA A 39 2.98 18.72 8.21
N ILE A 40 3.61 17.54 8.37
CA ILE A 40 5.04 17.42 8.68
C ILE A 40 5.91 17.96 7.54
N ILE A 41 5.57 17.66 6.28
CA ILE A 41 6.27 18.19 5.10
C ILE A 41 6.21 19.73 5.11
N GLY A 42 5.04 20.30 5.40
CA GLY A 42 4.88 21.75 5.53
C GLY A 42 5.75 22.36 6.65
N GLU A 43 5.85 21.70 7.80
CA GLU A 43 6.72 22.13 8.90
C GLU A 43 8.21 22.08 8.52
N PHE A 44 8.65 21.05 7.80
CA PHE A 44 10.02 20.98 7.31
C PHE A 44 10.34 22.12 6.33
N GLN A 45 9.42 22.44 5.42
CA GLN A 45 9.59 23.58 4.51
C GLN A 45 9.72 24.91 5.26
N LYS A 46 8.88 25.15 6.28
CA LYS A 46 8.98 26.37 7.14
C LYS A 46 10.32 26.47 7.85
N ARG A 47 10.94 25.33 8.18
CA ARG A 47 12.27 25.24 8.81
C ARG A 47 13.42 25.29 7.81
N GLY A 48 13.14 25.54 6.53
CA GLY A 48 14.15 25.70 5.48
C GLY A 48 14.56 24.40 4.80
N ALA A 49 13.84 23.29 5.01
CA ALA A 49 14.10 22.06 4.27
C ALA A 49 13.73 22.25 2.79
N LYS A 50 14.52 21.63 1.90
CA LYS A 50 14.24 21.56 0.48
C LYS A 50 13.44 20.28 0.18
N ILE A 51 12.30 20.43 -0.47
CA ILE A 51 11.49 19.30 -0.95
C ILE A 51 11.81 19.09 -2.42
N SER A 52 12.18 17.86 -2.78
CA SER A 52 12.39 17.45 -4.17
C SER A 52 11.40 16.35 -4.53
N THR A 53 10.77 16.47 -5.69
CA THR A 53 9.86 15.47 -6.23
C THR A 53 10.62 14.58 -7.21
N LEU A 54 10.63 13.27 -6.97
CA LEU A 54 11.19 12.29 -7.91
C LEU A 54 10.34 12.31 -9.20
N SER A 55 10.96 12.67 -10.32
CA SER A 55 10.28 12.86 -11.61
C SER A 55 11.27 12.63 -12.77
N GLY A 56 10.79 12.70 -14.01
CA GLY A 56 11.66 12.69 -15.20
C GLY A 56 12.47 11.39 -15.36
N ALA A 57 13.75 11.54 -15.72
CA ALA A 57 14.64 10.43 -16.03
C ALA A 57 14.92 9.55 -14.81
N GLU A 58 15.00 10.15 -13.62
CA GLU A 58 15.25 9.47 -12.37
C GLU A 58 14.07 8.57 -11.96
N LEU A 59 12.84 9.05 -12.16
CA LEU A 59 11.64 8.22 -11.95
C LEU A 59 11.62 7.04 -12.93
N THR A 60 11.92 7.28 -14.22
CA THR A 60 12.01 6.23 -15.23
C THR A 60 13.08 5.20 -14.88
N ALA A 61 14.25 5.63 -14.40
CA ALA A 61 15.32 4.74 -13.96
C ALA A 61 14.88 3.86 -12.78
N MET A 62 14.17 4.42 -11.80
CA MET A 62 13.62 3.67 -10.68
C MET A 62 12.58 2.64 -11.13
N GLN A 63 11.66 3.03 -12.01
CA GLN A 63 10.65 2.13 -12.58
C GLN A 63 11.27 0.99 -13.37
N LYS A 64 12.37 1.26 -14.09
CA LYS A 64 13.13 0.22 -14.80
C LYS A 64 13.75 -0.79 -13.83
N ILE A 65 14.36 -0.32 -12.74
CA ILE A 65 14.88 -1.21 -11.69
C ILE A 65 13.75 -2.05 -11.09
N GLU A 66 12.59 -1.45 -10.84
CA GLU A 66 11.42 -2.17 -10.34
C GLU A 66 11.00 -3.28 -11.31
N SER A 67 10.84 -2.99 -12.61
CA SER A 67 10.42 -4.00 -13.59
C SER A 67 11.46 -5.06 -13.89
N GLU A 68 12.74 -4.70 -13.97
CA GLU A 68 13.78 -5.60 -14.47
C GLU A 68 14.43 -6.42 -13.36
N VAL A 69 14.45 -5.90 -12.13
CA VAL A 69 15.15 -6.51 -11.00
C VAL A 69 14.17 -6.91 -9.90
N MET A 70 13.30 -6.00 -9.47
CA MET A 70 12.47 -6.26 -8.29
C MET A 70 11.32 -7.22 -8.62
N GLU A 71 10.57 -6.97 -9.69
CA GLU A 71 9.44 -7.81 -10.10
C GLU A 71 9.82 -9.28 -10.32
N PRO A 72 10.89 -9.64 -11.05
CA PRO A 72 11.28 -11.04 -11.21
C PRO A 72 11.65 -11.72 -9.89
N ASN A 73 12.30 -10.99 -8.98
CA ASN A 73 12.64 -11.50 -7.66
C ASN A 73 11.39 -11.70 -6.80
N TYR A 74 10.43 -10.79 -6.85
CA TYR A 74 9.14 -10.96 -6.15
C TYR A 74 8.32 -12.10 -6.74
N ALA A 75 8.30 -12.25 -8.06
CA ALA A 75 7.62 -13.36 -8.73
C ALA A 75 8.17 -14.73 -8.30
N ALA A 76 9.45 -14.81 -7.93
CA ALA A 76 10.05 -16.04 -7.40
C ALA A 76 9.69 -16.32 -5.92
N MET A 77 9.21 -15.31 -5.18
CA MET A 77 8.91 -15.40 -3.74
C MET A 77 7.41 -15.49 -3.43
N VAL A 78 6.57 -15.11 -4.37
CA VAL A 78 5.11 -15.02 -4.21
C VAL A 78 4.45 -16.08 -5.09
N ASP A 79 3.32 -16.60 -4.62
CA ASP A 79 2.49 -17.48 -5.44
C ASP A 79 2.15 -16.84 -6.80
N ALA A 80 2.22 -17.64 -7.86
CA ALA A 80 2.10 -17.15 -9.23
C ALA A 80 0.75 -16.46 -9.51
N ASP A 81 -0.35 -16.98 -8.92
CA ASP A 81 -1.68 -16.41 -9.11
C ASP A 81 -1.82 -15.09 -8.35
N VAL A 82 -1.22 -14.99 -7.17
CA VAL A 82 -1.17 -13.74 -6.39
C VAL A 82 -0.36 -12.68 -7.12
N PHE A 83 0.80 -13.04 -7.68
CA PHE A 83 1.62 -12.11 -8.45
C PHE A 83 0.92 -11.67 -9.75
N ALA A 84 0.27 -12.59 -10.46
CA ALA A 84 -0.54 -12.26 -11.64
C ALA A 84 -1.71 -11.33 -11.31
N ALA A 85 -2.40 -11.55 -10.19
CA ALA A 85 -3.47 -10.67 -9.72
C ALA A 85 -2.95 -9.26 -9.40
N LEU A 86 -1.78 -9.15 -8.77
CA LEU A 86 -1.11 -7.88 -8.50
C LEU A 86 -0.79 -7.11 -9.79
N LYS A 87 -0.20 -7.79 -10.78
CA LYS A 87 0.10 -7.22 -12.10
C LYS A 87 -1.16 -6.67 -12.79
N LYS A 88 -2.24 -7.47 -12.79
CA LYS A 88 -3.54 -7.05 -13.30
C LYS A 88 -4.11 -5.82 -12.56
N TYR A 89 -4.03 -5.79 -11.23
CA TYR A 89 -4.51 -4.66 -10.43
C TYR A 89 -3.75 -3.36 -10.72
N THR A 90 -2.44 -3.46 -10.90
CA THR A 90 -1.55 -2.31 -11.18
C THR A 90 -1.53 -1.89 -12.65
N GLY A 91 -2.23 -2.62 -13.53
CA GLY A 91 -2.28 -2.33 -14.96
C GLY A 91 -0.97 -2.59 -15.70
N ARG A 92 -0.15 -3.51 -15.19
CA ARG A 92 1.18 -3.85 -15.71
C ARG A 92 1.32 -5.32 -16.07
#